data_AF-A0A7S8EAS2-F1
#
_entry.id   AF-A0A7S8EAS2-F1
#
_cell.length_a   1.000
_cell.length_b   1.000
_cell.length_c   1.000
_cell.angle_alpha   90.00
_cell.angle_beta   90.00
_cell.angle_gamma   90.00
#
_symmetry.space_group_name_H-M   'P 1'
#
loop_
_entity.id
_entity.type
_entity.pdbx_description
1 polymer ?
#
loop_
_entity_poly.entity_id
_entity_poly.type
_entity_poly.pdbx_seq_one_letter_code
_entity_poly.pdbx_strand_id
1 'polypeptide(L)'
;MASIPQSTHIQNTYQYATSMLQAGKSPAAVKETLIANGLSDKRAQAILDNIHNLRRSSFYHFVRLHPLLHRVEVRLRGMMKH
;
A
#
# COMPACT_ATOMS: atom_id res chain seq x y z
N MET A 1 8.54 1.72 -33.48
CA MET A 1 7.89 2.38 -32.33
C MET A 1 8.37 1.66 -31.08
N ALA A 2 9.21 2.29 -30.26
CA ALA A 2 9.73 1.65 -29.05
C ALA A 2 8.60 1.49 -28.04
N SER A 3 8.18 0.25 -27.78
CA SER A 3 7.27 -0.07 -26.69
C SER A 3 7.97 0.30 -25.39
N ILE A 4 7.60 1.45 -24.80
CA ILE A 4 8.05 1.83 -23.46
C ILE A 4 7.71 0.64 -22.56
N PRO A 5 8.69 0.06 -21.84
CA PRO A 5 8.43 -1.13 -21.05
C PRO A 5 7.31 -0.80 -20.07
N GLN A 6 6.19 -1.54 -20.14
CA GLN A 6 5.07 -1.35 -19.22
C GLN A 6 5.55 -1.36 -17.76
N SER A 7 6.62 -2.10 -17.47
CA SER A 7 7.30 -2.16 -16.17
C SER A 7 7.77 -0.79 -15.65
N THR A 8 8.38 0.06 -16.49
CA THR A 8 8.91 1.36 -16.07
C THR A 8 7.78 2.35 -15.76
N HIS A 9 6.70 2.31 -16.55
CA HIS A 9 5.51 3.11 -16.30
C HIS A 9 4.79 2.68 -15.02
N ILE A 10 4.74 1.37 -14.76
CA ILE A 10 4.16 0.80 -13.54
C ILE A 10 4.96 1.23 -12.31
N GLN A 11 6.29 1.13 -12.32
CA GLN A 11 7.14 1.56 -11.20
C GLN A 11 6.93 3.04 -10.83
N ASN A 12 6.88 3.92 -11.83
CA ASN A 12 6.59 5.35 -11.60
C ASN A 12 5.20 5.57 -10.98
N THR A 13 4.21 4.78 -11.39
CA THR A 13 2.84 4.90 -10.85
C THR A 13 2.77 4.46 -9.38
N TYR A 14 3.47 3.39 -9.01
CA TYR A 14 3.58 2.95 -7.61
C TYR A 14 4.29 3.97 -6.73
N GLN A 15 5.40 4.54 -7.20
CA GLN A 15 6.12 5.59 -6.49
C GLN A 15 5.25 6.83 -6.31
N TYR A 16 4.57 7.27 -7.38
CA TYR A 16 3.67 8.41 -7.35
C TYR A 16 2.52 8.22 -6.36
N ALA A 17 1.82 7.07 -6.42
CA ALA A 17 0.75 6.74 -5.47
C ALA A 17 1.25 6.69 -4.02
N THR A 18 2.45 6.14 -3.81
CA THR A 18 3.09 6.08 -2.48
C THR A 18 3.42 7.47 -1.95
N SER A 19 4.00 8.35 -2.76
CA SER A 19 4.30 9.73 -2.37
C SER A 19 3.04 10.50 -1.97
N MET A 20 1.92 10.30 -2.69
CA MET A 20 0.64 10.93 -2.34
C MET A 20 0.09 10.43 -0.99
N LEU A 21 0.20 9.12 -0.73
CA LEU A 21 -0.19 8.54 0.56
C LEU A 21 0.71 9.03 1.70
N GLN A 22 2.02 9.17 1.46
CA GLN A 22 2.96 9.74 2.44
C GLN A 22 2.70 11.23 2.71
N ALA A 23 2.24 11.98 1.71
CA ALA A 23 1.79 13.35 1.86
C ALA A 23 0.43 13.47 2.61
N GLY A 24 -0.15 12.35 3.07
CA GLY A 24 -1.39 12.32 3.85
C GLY A 24 -2.66 12.32 3.02
N LYS A 25 -2.58 12.16 1.69
CA LYS A 25 -3.80 12.03 0.87
C LYS A 25 -4.53 10.73 1.17
N SER A 26 -5.87 10.81 1.18
CA SER A 26 -6.72 9.64 1.32
C SER A 26 -6.55 8.67 0.14
N PRO A 27 -6.60 7.34 0.35
CA PRO A 27 -6.54 6.35 -0.72
C PRO A 27 -7.56 6.59 -1.84
N ALA A 28 -8.75 7.10 -1.50
CA ALA A 28 -9.77 7.45 -2.49
C ALA A 28 -9.30 8.56 -3.45
N ALA A 29 -8.71 9.64 -2.92
CA ALA A 29 -8.18 10.73 -3.72
C ALA A 29 -6.99 10.30 -4.59
N VAL A 30 -6.16 9.38 -4.08
CA VAL A 30 -5.06 8.79 -4.86
C VAL A 30 -5.64 7.95 -6.01
N LYS A 31 -6.67 7.14 -5.74
CA LYS A 31 -7.37 6.34 -6.77
C LYS A 31 -7.92 7.22 -7.89
N GLU A 32 -8.65 8.29 -7.55
CA GLU A 32 -9.19 9.23 -8.52
C GLU A 32 -8.08 9.88 -9.36
N THR A 33 -6.97 10.25 -8.73
CA THR A 33 -5.81 10.82 -9.44
C THR A 33 -5.19 9.81 -10.40
N LEU A 34 -5.08 8.53 -10.02
CA LEU A 34 -4.60 7.47 -10.91
C LEU A 34 -5.54 7.24 -12.09
N ILE A 35 -6.85 7.27 -11.86
CA ILE A 35 -7.87 7.17 -12.92
C ILE A 35 -7.78 8.36 -13.87
N ALA A 36 -7.63 9.57 -13.35
CA ALA A 36 -7.43 10.79 -14.14
C ALA A 36 -6.14 10.74 -14.99
N ASN A 37 -5.11 10.02 -14.54
CA ASN A 37 -3.88 9.74 -15.30
C ASN A 37 -4.05 8.59 -16.32
N GLY A 38 -5.26 8.08 -16.54
CA GLY A 38 -5.56 7.09 -17.57
C GLY A 38 -5.48 5.64 -17.11
N LEU A 39 -5.38 5.37 -15.81
CA LEU A 39 -5.49 4.00 -15.29
C LEU A 39 -6.96 3.57 -15.18
N SER A 40 -7.23 2.30 -15.48
CA SER A 40 -8.53 1.70 -15.17
C SER A 40 -8.74 1.60 -13.66
N ASP A 41 -9.99 1.73 -13.20
CA ASP A 41 -10.38 1.63 -11.79
C ASP A 41 -9.77 0.38 -11.10
N LYS A 42 -9.87 -0.78 -11.74
CA LYS A 42 -9.31 -2.05 -11.25
C LYS A 42 -7.79 -1.99 -11.04
N ARG A 43 -7.06 -1.32 -11.93
CA ARG A 43 -5.59 -1.17 -11.82
C ARG A 43 -5.22 -0.20 -10.73
N ALA A 44 -5.91 0.93 -10.62
CA ALA A 44 -5.70 1.90 -9.55
C ALA A 44 -5.95 1.26 -8.17
N GLN A 45 -7.02 0.47 -8.04
CA GLN A 45 -7.33 -0.30 -6.83
C GLN A 45 -6.22 -1.32 -6.51
N ALA A 46 -5.80 -2.12 -7.49
CA ALA A 46 -4.75 -3.12 -7.30
C ALA A 46 -3.39 -2.51 -6.87
N ILE A 47 -3.09 -1.29 -7.31
CA ILE A 47 -1.89 -0.55 -6.87
C ILE A 47 -2.01 -0.19 -5.38
N LEU A 48 -3.15 0.36 -4.96
CA LEU A 48 -3.40 0.73 -3.56
C LEU A 48 -3.38 -0.48 -2.64
N ASP A 49 -4.01 -1.59 -3.04
CA ASP A 49 -4.02 -2.84 -2.26
C ASP A 49 -2.61 -3.41 -2.10
N ASN A 50 -1.78 -3.36 -3.15
CA ASN A 50 -0.38 -3.77 -3.06
C ASN A 50 0.42 -2.89 -2.08
N ILE A 51 0.25 -1.56 -2.14
CA ILE A 51 0.94 -0.63 -1.22
C ILE A 51 0.50 -0.90 0.23
N HIS A 52 -0.79 -1.12 0.46
CA HIS A 52 -1.32 -1.43 1.78
C HIS A 52 -0.79 -2.78 2.31
N ASN A 53 -0.76 -3.81 1.47
CA ASN A 53 -0.24 -5.13 1.83
C ASN A 53 1.26 -5.10 2.16
N LEU A 54 2.08 -4.36 1.39
CA LEU A 54 3.50 -4.17 1.67
C LEU A 54 3.71 -3.50 3.03
N ARG A 55 2.99 -2.42 3.31
CA ARG A 55 3.07 -1.69 4.59
C ARG A 55 2.67 -2.58 5.78
N ARG A 56 1.65 -3.42 5.60
CA ARG A 56 1.17 -4.35 6.63
C ARG A 56 2.21 -5.45 6.91
N SER A 57 2.84 -5.99 5.88
CA SER A 57 3.90 -6.98 6.01
C SER A 57 5.13 -6.43 6.76
N SER A 58 5.54 -5.20 6.46
CA SER A 58 6.65 -4.52 7.16
C SER A 58 6.33 -4.28 8.65
N PHE A 59 5.09 -3.94 8.98
CA PHE A 59 4.67 -3.78 10.38
C PHE A 59 4.70 -5.11 11.15
N TYR A 60 4.17 -6.19 10.59
CA TYR A 60 4.22 -7.51 11.23
C TYR A 60 5.65 -8.03 11.39
N HIS A 61 6.52 -7.78 10.41
CA HIS A 61 7.93 -8.15 10.51
C HIS A 61 8.64 -7.37 11.62
N PHE A 62 8.39 -6.06 11.73
CA PHE A 62 8.94 -5.21 12.79
C PHE A 62 8.44 -5.61 14.18
N VAL A 63 7.14 -5.86 14.34
CA VAL A 63 6.54 -6.32 15.61
C VAL A 63 7.09 -7.68 16.05
N ARG A 64 7.31 -8.60 15.09
CA ARG A 64 7.83 -9.94 15.37
C ARG A 64 9.31 -9.95 15.81
N LEU A 65 10.11 -9.01 15.32
CA LEU A 65 11.53 -8.88 15.66
C LEU A 65 11.80 -8.05 16.93
N HIS A 66 10.81 -7.27 17.40
CA HIS A 66 10.95 -6.48 18.62
C HIS A 66 10.45 -7.26 19.87
N PRO A 67 11.34 -7.72 20.77
CA PRO A 67 10.97 -8.56 21.92
C PRO A 67 10.02 -7.86 22.92
N LEU A 68 9.90 -6.53 22.87
CA LEU A 68 8.96 -5.75 23.70
C LEU A 68 7.54 -5.65 23.12
N LEU A 69 7.34 -5.89 21.82
CA LEU A 69 6.03 -5.77 21.16
C LEU A 69 5.28 -7.10 21.03
N HIS A 70 5.94 -8.24 21.28
CA HIS A 70 5.32 -9.57 21.31
C HIS A 70 4.14 -9.64 22.31
N ARG A 71 4.18 -8.84 23.40
CA ARG A 71 3.08 -8.74 24.36
C ARG A 71 1.85 -8.00 23.82
N VAL A 72 2.01 -7.12 22.84
CA VAL A 72 0.90 -6.35 22.22
C VAL A 72 0.12 -7.23 21.24
N GLU A 73 0.80 -8.10 20.49
CA GLU A 73 0.16 -9.02 19.54
C GLU A 73 -0.80 -10.01 20.24
N VAL A 74 -0.39 -10.56 21.38
CA VAL A 74 -1.24 -11.45 22.20
C VAL A 74 -2.49 -10.72 22.71
N ARG A 75 -2.37 -9.43 23.08
CA ARG A 75 -3.48 -8.63 23.60
C ARG A 75 -4.49 -8.25 22.50
N LEU A 76 -4.01 -7.91 21.30
CA LEU A 76 -4.87 -7.64 20.14
C LEU A 76 -5.61 -8.90 19.66
N ARG A 77 -4.97 -10.06 19.72
CA ARG A 77 -5.60 -11.35 19.35
C ARG A 77 -6.69 -11.78 20.33
N GLY A 78 -6.60 -11.37 21.59
CA GLY A 78 -7.63 -11.61 22.61
C GLY A 78 -8.86 -10.72 22.45
N MET A 79 -8.70 -9.47 21.99
CA MET A 79 -9.81 -8.53 21.79
C MET A 79 -10.67 -8.82 20.54
N MET A 80 -10.14 -9.54 19.54
CA MET A 80 -10.92 -9.94 18.35
C MET A 80 -11.74 -11.24 18.53
N LYS A 81 -11.72 -11.83 19.74
CA LYS A 81 -12.46 -13.07 20.07
C LYS A 81 -13.68 -12.85 20.96
N HIS A 82 -14.10 -11.61 21.20
CA HIS A 82 -15.33 -11.26 21.90
C HIS A 82 -16.28 -10.50 20.98
#